data_AF-A0A951ZN57-F1
#
_entry.id   AF-A0A951ZN57-F1
#
_cell.length_a   1.000
_cell.length_b   1.000
_cell.length_c   1.000
_cell.angle_alpha   90.00
_cell.angle_beta   90.00
_cell.angle_gamma   90.00
#
_symmetry.space_group_name_H-M   'P 1'
#
loop_
_entity.id
_entity.type
_entity.pdbx_description
1 polymer ?
#
loop_
_entity_poly.entity_id
_entity_poly.type
_entity_poly.pdbx_seq_one_letter_code
_entity_poly.pdbx_strand_id
1 'polypeptide(L)'
;ALLQMPILLAMFSFFPAAIELRQQGFLWATDLSSYDSILQLPFKIPFYGDHVSLFTILMTVTTMIYTSMSNSQMSMGGMQAKQMKIMMYLMPVLFLGILNNYSSALSYYYFLSNVVSILLTLAIRRFFINEDKLRLVIEENKKRPVKKSKWQQRVENMQKVRQEQARMRSGGGKKK
;
A
#
# COMPACT_ATOMS: atom_id res chain seq x y z
N ALA A 1 -10.45 -1.89 4.89
CA ALA A 1 -9.59 -2.76 5.74
C ALA A 1 -10.41 -3.84 6.47
N LEU A 2 -11.49 -3.50 7.17
CA LEU A 2 -12.33 -4.51 7.87
C LEU A 2 -12.87 -5.61 6.94
N LEU A 3 -13.39 -5.26 5.76
CA LEU A 3 -13.84 -6.24 4.76
C LEU A 3 -12.68 -6.94 4.01
N GLN A 4 -11.47 -6.38 4.07
CA GLN A 4 -10.30 -6.96 3.39
C GLN A 4 -9.72 -8.15 4.17
N MET A 5 -9.79 -8.10 5.50
CA MET A 5 -9.19 -9.14 6.36
C MET A 5 -9.80 -10.53 6.14
N PRO A 6 -11.14 -10.70 6.07
CA PRO A 6 -11.74 -12.00 5.76
C PRO A 6 -11.33 -12.53 4.39
N ILE A 7 -11.28 -11.65 3.37
CA ILE A 7 -10.90 -12.03 2.01
C ILE A 7 -9.43 -12.46 1.96
N LEU A 8 -8.54 -11.74 2.65
CA LEU A 8 -7.13 -12.10 2.73
C LEU A 8 -6.95 -13.46 3.41
N LEU A 9 -7.62 -13.71 4.53
CA LEU A 9 -7.56 -15.01 5.23
C LEU A 9 -8.11 -16.14 4.36
N ALA A 10 -9.22 -15.91 3.65
CA ALA A 10 -9.82 -16.89 2.75
C ALA A 10 -8.87 -17.24 1.59
N MET A 11 -8.26 -16.24 0.94
CA MET A 11 -7.33 -16.48 -0.17
C MET A 11 -6.05 -17.18 0.30
N PHE A 12 -5.52 -16.77 1.45
CA PHE A 12 -4.30 -17.36 2.02
C PHE A 12 -4.48 -18.83 2.42
N SER A 13 -5.67 -19.23 2.89
CA SER A 13 -5.97 -20.64 3.17
C SER A 13 -6.40 -21.43 1.94
N PHE A 14 -7.07 -20.79 0.98
CA PHE A 14 -7.62 -21.44 -0.20
C PHE A 14 -6.55 -21.81 -1.23
N PHE A 15 -5.68 -20.87 -1.63
CA PHE A 15 -4.74 -21.12 -2.73
C PHE A 15 -3.74 -22.26 -2.49
N PRO A 16 -3.19 -22.46 -1.27
CA PRO A 16 -2.36 -23.62 -0.97
C PRO A 16 -3.14 -24.94 -0.81
N ALA A 17 -4.43 -24.87 -0.44
CA ALA A 17 -5.27 -26.04 -0.14
C ALA A 17 -6.09 -26.53 -1.34
N ALA A 18 -6.28 -25.70 -2.36
CA ALA A 18 -7.03 -26.03 -3.55
C ALA A 18 -6.27 -27.06 -4.41
N ILE A 19 -6.77 -28.30 -4.41
CA ILE A 19 -6.20 -29.43 -5.16
C ILE A 19 -6.12 -29.13 -6.66
N GLU A 20 -7.08 -28.36 -7.19
CA GLU A 20 -7.15 -27.98 -8.60
C GLU A 20 -6.01 -27.08 -9.05
N LEU A 21 -5.41 -26.31 -8.14
CA LEU A 21 -4.30 -25.41 -8.42
C LEU A 21 -2.93 -26.08 -8.25
N ARG A 22 -2.92 -27.30 -7.70
CA ARG A 22 -1.70 -28.08 -7.46
C ARG A 22 -1.14 -28.59 -8.79
N GLN A 23 0.14 -28.33 -9.04
CA GLN A 23 0.83 -28.72 -10.28
C GLN A 23 0.22 -28.14 -11.56
N GLN A 24 -0.68 -27.16 -11.45
CA GLN A 24 -1.09 -26.38 -12.61
C GLN A 24 -0.03 -25.32 -12.86
N GLY A 25 0.37 -25.19 -14.13
CA GLY A 25 1.24 -24.11 -14.57
C GLY A 25 0.44 -22.95 -15.14
N PHE A 26 0.91 -21.72 -14.95
CA PHE A 26 0.36 -20.54 -15.61
C PHE A 26 1.47 -19.56 -15.96
N LEU A 27 1.51 -19.18 -17.24
CA LEU A 27 2.56 -18.33 -17.82
C LEU A 27 3.96 -18.92 -17.58
N TRP A 28 4.73 -18.35 -16.64
CA TRP A 28 6.07 -18.79 -16.25
C TRP A 28 6.09 -19.58 -14.95
N ALA A 29 4.99 -19.61 -14.19
CA ALA A 29 4.91 -20.39 -12.96
C ALA A 29 4.58 -21.84 -13.31
N THR A 30 5.38 -22.77 -12.81
CA THR A 30 5.18 -24.21 -13.01
C THR A 30 4.17 -24.82 -12.04
N ASP A 31 3.91 -24.16 -10.91
CA ASP A 31 2.95 -24.58 -9.89
C ASP A 31 2.31 -23.35 -9.23
N LEU A 32 1.00 -23.21 -9.35
CA LEU A 32 0.25 -22.09 -8.75
C LEU A 32 0.13 -22.22 -7.23
N SER A 33 0.16 -23.44 -6.71
CA SER A 33 0.08 -23.71 -5.27
C SER A 33 1.39 -23.42 -4.52
N SER A 34 2.51 -23.40 -5.25
CA SER A 34 3.85 -23.08 -4.74
C SER A 34 4.31 -21.69 -5.24
N TYR A 35 5.46 -21.22 -4.76
CA TYR A 35 6.10 -20.00 -5.24
C TYR A 35 6.58 -20.14 -6.69
N ASP A 36 6.59 -19.04 -7.45
CA ASP A 36 7.22 -18.98 -8.76
C ASP A 36 8.70 -18.62 -8.62
N SER A 37 9.56 -19.13 -9.49
CA SER A 37 10.99 -18.82 -9.47
C SER A 37 11.51 -18.63 -10.88
N ILE A 38 11.98 -17.42 -11.18
CA ILE A 38 12.62 -17.08 -12.46
C ILE A 38 14.14 -17.02 -12.33
N LEU A 39 14.64 -16.69 -11.14
CA LEU A 39 16.06 -16.64 -10.84
C LEU A 39 16.31 -17.26 -9.48
N GLN A 40 17.26 -18.21 -9.42
CA GLN A 40 17.80 -18.72 -8.17
C GLN A 40 19.06 -17.93 -7.82
N LEU A 41 19.10 -17.42 -6.60
CA LEU A 41 20.24 -16.70 -6.04
C LEU A 41 21.22 -17.73 -5.45
N PRO A 42 22.54 -17.57 -5.66
CA PRO A 42 23.54 -18.46 -5.06
C PRO A 42 23.70 -18.25 -3.54
N PHE A 43 22.95 -17.32 -2.94
CA PHE A 43 22.93 -17.02 -1.52
C PHE A 43 21.50 -16.77 -1.06
N LYS A 44 21.20 -17.11 0.21
CA LYS A 44 19.89 -16.90 0.82
C LYS A 44 19.82 -15.54 1.50
N ILE A 45 18.91 -14.69 1.05
CA ILE A 45 18.64 -13.40 1.69
C ILE A 45 17.66 -13.63 2.86
N PRO A 46 17.98 -13.19 4.09
CA PRO A 46 17.04 -13.23 5.21
C PRO A 46 15.73 -12.51 4.84
N PHE A 47 14.59 -13.11 5.16
CA PHE A 47 13.24 -12.66 4.79
C PHE A 47 12.82 -12.76 3.31
N TYR A 48 13.75 -12.76 2.35
CA TYR A 48 13.43 -12.82 0.91
C TYR A 48 13.55 -14.24 0.33
N GLY A 49 14.51 -15.05 0.81
CA GLY A 49 14.73 -16.40 0.31
C GLY A 49 15.93 -16.50 -0.64
N ASP A 50 16.00 -17.60 -1.37
CA ASP A 50 17.05 -17.99 -2.32
C ASP A 50 16.60 -17.91 -3.78
N HIS A 51 15.40 -17.39 -4.04
CA HIS A 51 14.85 -17.26 -5.38
C HIS A 51 14.19 -15.90 -5.58
N VAL A 52 13.83 -15.59 -6.81
CA VAL A 52 13.12 -14.37 -7.20
C VAL A 52 11.82 -14.74 -7.88
N SER A 53 10.71 -14.37 -7.24
CA SER A 53 9.34 -14.59 -7.71
C SER A 53 8.92 -13.40 -8.58
N LEU A 54 8.59 -13.62 -9.85
CA LEU A 54 8.22 -12.51 -10.74
C LEU A 54 6.82 -12.00 -10.42
N PHE A 55 5.89 -12.87 -10.04
CA PHE A 55 4.55 -12.44 -9.63
C PHE A 55 4.59 -11.52 -8.41
N THR A 56 5.50 -11.74 -7.46
CA THR A 56 5.63 -10.87 -6.29
C THR A 56 6.21 -9.50 -6.65
N ILE A 57 7.18 -9.47 -7.58
CA ILE A 57 7.70 -8.21 -8.13
C ILE A 57 6.59 -7.44 -8.85
N LEU A 58 5.84 -8.09 -9.74
CA LEU A 58 4.75 -7.47 -10.48
C LEU A 58 3.64 -6.95 -9.56
N MET A 59 3.25 -7.74 -8.56
CA MET A 59 2.30 -7.35 -7.52
C MET A 59 2.80 -6.11 -6.75
N THR A 60 4.09 -6.06 -6.43
CA THR A 60 4.70 -4.94 -5.71
C THR A 60 4.73 -3.67 -6.57
N VAL A 61 5.16 -3.77 -7.82
CA VAL A 61 5.20 -2.65 -8.77
C VAL A 61 3.80 -2.08 -9.00
N THR A 62 2.81 -2.95 -9.24
CA THR A 62 1.42 -2.51 -9.43
C THR A 62 0.84 -1.90 -8.16
N THR A 63 1.17 -2.44 -6.98
CA THR A 63 0.78 -1.84 -5.69
C THR A 63 1.38 -0.44 -5.54
N MET A 64 2.64 -0.24 -5.92
CA MET A 64 3.29 1.08 -5.88
C MET A 64 2.62 2.07 -6.84
N ILE A 65 2.28 1.64 -8.05
CA ILE A 65 1.57 2.48 -9.03
C ILE A 65 0.18 2.86 -8.50
N TYR A 66 -0.60 1.90 -8.02
CA TYR A 66 -1.91 2.12 -7.42
C TYR A 66 -1.83 3.09 -6.23
N THR A 67 -0.86 2.86 -5.35
CA THR A 67 -0.58 3.72 -4.19
C THR A 67 -0.22 5.14 -4.60
N SER A 68 0.58 5.31 -5.67
CA SER A 68 0.93 6.62 -6.20
C SER A 68 -0.30 7.36 -6.77
N MET A 69 -1.13 6.66 -7.55
CA MET A 69 -2.39 7.21 -8.08
C MET A 69 -3.35 7.62 -6.97
N SER A 70 -3.45 6.84 -5.90
CA SER A 70 -4.30 7.14 -4.75
C SER A 70 -3.73 8.32 -3.93
N ASN A 71 -2.42 8.34 -3.71
CA ASN A 71 -1.74 9.43 -3.01
C ASN A 71 -1.90 10.80 -3.69
N SER A 72 -1.95 10.84 -5.02
CA SER A 72 -2.21 12.09 -5.76
C SER A 72 -3.59 12.72 -5.45
N GLN A 73 -4.55 11.93 -4.95
CA GLN A 73 -5.88 12.42 -4.56
C GLN A 73 -5.91 12.90 -3.09
N MET A 74 -4.91 12.57 -2.29
CA MET A 74 -4.85 12.99 -0.88
C MET A 74 -4.20 14.37 -0.77
N SER A 75 -5.00 15.38 -0.42
CA SER A 75 -4.54 16.74 -0.11
C SER A 75 -3.93 16.82 1.30
N MET A 76 -2.82 16.11 1.51
CA MET A 76 -2.06 16.14 2.77
C MET A 76 -0.75 16.92 2.55
N GLY A 77 -0.63 18.08 3.18
CA GLY A 77 0.59 18.92 3.17
C GLY A 77 1.45 18.73 4.42
N GLY A 78 2.73 19.12 4.33
CA GLY A 78 3.65 19.17 5.47
C GLY A 78 4.43 17.86 5.76
N MET A 79 5.17 17.86 6.88
CA MET A 79 6.08 16.77 7.27
C MET A 79 5.38 15.43 7.51
N GLN A 80 4.11 15.48 7.96
CA GLN A 80 3.28 14.30 8.17
C GLN A 80 2.95 13.56 6.86
N ALA A 81 2.77 14.29 5.75
CA ALA A 81 2.54 13.69 4.44
C ALA A 81 3.77 12.94 3.91
N LYS A 82 4.98 13.48 4.18
CA LYS A 82 6.23 12.81 3.81
C LYS A 82 6.42 11.50 4.57
N GLN A 83 6.12 11.48 5.87
CA GLN A 83 6.21 10.28 6.69
C GLN A 83 5.21 9.20 6.24
N MET A 84 3.97 9.57 5.92
CA MET A 84 2.97 8.62 5.41
C MET A 84 3.37 8.05 4.05
N LYS A 85 3.89 8.88 3.13
CA LYS A 85 4.39 8.40 1.84
C LYS A 85 5.49 7.35 2.00
N ILE A 86 6.47 7.59 2.86
CA ILE A 86 7.55 6.62 3.12
C ILE A 86 6.97 5.30 3.62
N MET A 87 6.05 5.33 4.59
CA MET A 87 5.43 4.11 5.11
C MET A 87 4.64 3.35 4.05
N MET A 88 3.91 4.05 3.18
CA MET A 88 3.11 3.45 2.12
C MET A 88 3.95 2.77 1.03
N TYR A 89 5.15 3.27 0.74
CA TYR A 89 6.08 2.63 -0.21
C TYR A 89 6.97 1.57 0.43
N LEU A 90 7.28 1.69 1.73
CA LEU A 90 8.09 0.71 2.45
C LEU A 90 7.34 -0.61 2.65
N MET A 91 6.04 -0.54 2.96
CA MET A 91 5.19 -1.72 3.17
C MET A 91 5.23 -2.73 2.02
N PRO A 92 4.94 -2.36 0.76
CA PRO A 92 4.97 -3.32 -0.35
C PRO A 92 6.37 -3.92 -0.57
N VAL A 93 7.46 -3.19 -0.28
CA VAL A 93 8.82 -3.74 -0.37
C VAL A 93 9.09 -4.77 0.73
N LEU A 94 8.60 -4.56 1.95
CA LEU A 94 8.69 -5.55 3.02
C LEU A 94 7.84 -6.80 2.71
N PHE A 95 6.63 -6.59 2.18
CA PHE A 95 5.75 -7.67 1.75
C PHE A 95 6.32 -8.45 0.57
N LEU A 96 7.06 -7.81 -0.34
CA LEU A 96 7.79 -8.48 -1.41
C LEU A 96 8.76 -9.53 -0.83
N GLY A 97 9.48 -9.22 0.24
CA GLY A 97 10.32 -10.18 0.96
C GLY A 97 9.54 -11.40 1.42
N ILE A 98 8.51 -11.16 2.22
CA ILE A 98 7.73 -12.24 2.83
C ILE A 98 7.00 -13.07 1.77
N LEU A 99 6.30 -12.42 0.84
CA LEU A 99 5.47 -13.06 -0.18
C LEU A 99 6.29 -13.77 -1.26
N ASN A 100 7.59 -13.49 -1.38
CA ASN A 100 8.47 -14.18 -2.32
C ASN A 100 8.39 -15.71 -2.15
N ASN A 101 8.33 -16.19 -0.91
CA ASN A 101 8.27 -17.61 -0.59
C ASN A 101 6.83 -18.17 -0.47
N TYR A 102 5.80 -17.41 -0.88
CA TYR A 102 4.40 -17.84 -0.82
C TYR A 102 3.87 -18.29 -2.19
N SER A 103 2.68 -18.92 -2.19
CA SER A 103 1.99 -19.35 -3.40
C SER A 103 1.92 -18.23 -4.45
N SER A 104 2.38 -18.55 -5.66
CA SER A 104 2.38 -17.67 -6.82
C SER A 104 0.95 -17.25 -7.21
N ALA A 105 -0.05 -18.10 -7.00
CA ALA A 105 -1.46 -17.75 -7.18
C ALA A 105 -1.92 -16.59 -6.30
N LEU A 106 -1.45 -16.53 -5.04
CA LEU A 106 -1.77 -15.42 -4.14
C LEU A 106 -1.23 -14.09 -4.68
N SER A 107 0.05 -14.08 -5.08
CA SER A 107 0.70 -12.90 -5.64
C SER A 107 0.08 -12.49 -6.98
N TYR A 108 -0.27 -13.46 -7.82
CA TYR A 108 -0.97 -13.24 -9.08
C TYR A 108 -2.37 -12.65 -8.87
N TYR A 109 -3.15 -13.16 -7.91
CA TYR A 109 -4.46 -12.61 -7.54
C TYR A 109 -4.36 -11.13 -7.17
N TYR A 110 -3.42 -10.76 -6.30
CA TYR A 110 -3.22 -9.37 -5.90
C TYR A 110 -2.72 -8.49 -7.05
N PHE A 111 -1.82 -9.01 -7.89
CA PHE A 111 -1.39 -8.33 -9.11
C PHE A 111 -2.59 -8.01 -10.01
N LEU A 112 -3.41 -9.01 -10.33
CA LEU A 112 -4.58 -8.84 -11.20
C LEU A 112 -5.59 -7.87 -10.57
N SER A 113 -5.85 -7.99 -9.27
CA SER A 113 -6.74 -7.08 -8.53
C SER A 113 -6.27 -5.62 -8.60
N ASN A 114 -4.97 -5.38 -8.44
CA ASN A 114 -4.38 -4.05 -8.57
C ASN A 114 -4.50 -3.53 -10.00
N VAL A 115 -4.21 -4.36 -11.01
CA VAL A 115 -4.32 -3.99 -12.43
C VAL A 115 -5.76 -3.61 -12.77
N VAL A 116 -6.74 -4.43 -12.40
CA VAL A 116 -8.16 -4.13 -12.62
C VAL A 116 -8.55 -2.84 -11.91
N SER A 117 -8.10 -2.63 -10.67
CA SER A 117 -8.38 -1.40 -9.92
C SER A 117 -7.79 -0.15 -10.59
N ILE A 118 -6.56 -0.25 -11.09
CA ILE A 118 -5.90 0.83 -11.85
C ILE A 118 -6.68 1.09 -13.14
N LEU A 119 -6.98 0.06 -13.93
CA LEU A 119 -7.71 0.19 -15.20
C LEU A 119 -9.08 0.80 -14.99
N LEU A 120 -9.83 0.34 -13.98
CA LEU A 120 -11.12 0.92 -13.63
C LEU A 120 -10.98 2.39 -13.23
N THR A 121 -9.99 2.72 -12.40
CA THR A 121 -9.73 4.11 -11.99
C THR A 121 -9.37 4.98 -13.19
N LEU A 122 -8.55 4.49 -14.11
CA LEU A 122 -8.17 5.20 -15.34
C LEU A 122 -9.37 5.34 -16.29
N ALA A 123 -10.18 4.30 -16.45
CA ALA A 123 -11.40 4.34 -17.26
C ALA A 123 -12.39 5.36 -16.70
N ILE A 124 -12.64 5.36 -15.39
CA ILE A 124 -13.48 6.37 -14.74
C ILE A 124 -12.90 7.77 -14.95
N ARG A 125 -11.59 7.94 -14.74
CA ARG A 125 -10.92 9.24 -14.97
C ARG A 125 -11.02 9.70 -16.43
N ARG A 126 -10.94 8.79 -17.39
CA ARG A 126 -10.94 9.13 -18.82
C ARG A 126 -12.34 9.36 -19.38
N PHE A 127 -13.32 8.56 -18.96
CA PHE A 127 -14.68 8.58 -19.52
C PHE A 127 -15.67 9.42 -18.70
N PHE A 128 -15.52 9.48 -17.38
CA PHE A 128 -16.51 10.12 -16.50
C PHE A 128 -16.04 11.47 -15.91
N ILE A 129 -14.76 11.79 -15.96
CA ILE A 129 -14.23 13.04 -15.41
C ILE A 129 -13.96 14.03 -16.54
N ASN A 130 -14.80 15.07 -16.61
CA ASN A 130 -14.48 16.27 -17.38
C ASN A 130 -13.36 17.03 -16.66
N GLU A 131 -12.13 16.94 -17.19
CA GLU A 131 -10.94 17.57 -16.60
C GLU A 131 -11.11 19.09 -16.40
N ASP A 132 -11.85 19.78 -17.28
CA ASP A 132 -12.11 21.21 -17.17
C ASP A 132 -13.00 21.56 -15.97
N LYS A 133 -14.09 20.81 -15.78
CA LYS A 133 -14.98 20.98 -14.61
C LYS A 133 -14.24 20.61 -13.32
N LEU A 134 -13.39 19.59 -13.36
CA LEU A 134 -12.61 19.18 -12.19
C LEU A 134 -11.57 20.22 -11.80
N ARG A 135 -10.85 20.83 -12.77
CA ARG A 135 -9.88 21.90 -12.51
C ARG A 135 -10.53 23.12 -11.89
N LEU A 136 -11.68 23.54 -12.42
CA LEU A 136 -12.45 24.66 -11.87
C LEU A 136 -12.90 24.40 -10.43
N VAL A 137 -13.42 23.20 -10.15
CA VAL A 137 -13.81 22.80 -8.78
C VAL A 137 -12.60 22.71 -7.85
N ILE A 138 -11.44 22.28 -8.33
CA ILE A 138 -10.20 22.25 -7.53
C ILE A 138 -9.71 23.66 -7.23
N GLU A 139 -9.73 24.58 -8.20
CA GLU A 139 -9.34 25.97 -7.99
C GLU A 139 -10.29 26.72 -7.07
N GLU A 140 -11.60 26.48 -7.19
CA GLU A 140 -12.60 27.05 -6.31
C GLU A 140 -12.48 26.48 -4.88
N ASN A 141 -12.24 25.17 -4.74
CA ASN A 141 -12.02 24.55 -3.43
C ASN A 141 -10.66 24.91 -2.81
N LYS A 142 -9.61 25.19 -3.60
CA LYS A 142 -8.33 25.72 -3.08
C LYS A 142 -8.48 27.10 -2.46
N LYS A 143 -9.44 27.90 -2.94
CA LYS A 143 -9.79 29.21 -2.35
C LYS A 143 -10.60 29.06 -1.06
N ARG A 144 -11.23 27.90 -0.83
CA ARG A 144 -11.99 27.61 0.40
C ARG A 144 -11.05 27.08 1.50
N PRO A 145 -11.13 27.60 2.74
CA PRO A 145 -10.31 27.09 3.83
C PRO A 145 -10.69 25.63 4.11
N VAL A 146 -9.72 24.73 4.07
CA VAL A 146 -9.92 23.30 4.36
C VAL A 146 -10.37 23.16 5.81
N LYS A 147 -11.66 22.87 6.02
CA LYS A 147 -12.21 22.59 7.34
C LYS A 147 -11.62 21.27 7.84
N LYS A 148 -10.63 21.36 8.73
CA LYS A 148 -10.08 20.19 9.44
C LYS A 148 -11.22 19.47 10.18
N SER A 149 -11.25 18.13 10.10
CA SER A 149 -12.23 17.32 10.83
C SER A 149 -12.09 17.54 12.34
N LYS A 150 -13.21 17.54 13.09
CA LYS A 150 -13.21 17.70 14.56
C LYS A 150 -12.29 16.69 15.26
N TRP A 151 -12.13 15.49 14.69
CA TRP A 151 -11.20 14.48 15.21
C TRP A 151 -9.73 14.86 14.96
N GLN A 152 -9.40 15.37 13.77
CA GLN A 152 -8.05 15.86 13.46
C GLN A 152 -7.66 17.01 14.38
N GLN A 153 -8.58 17.93 14.66
CA GLN A 153 -8.37 19.02 15.63
C GLN A 153 -8.09 18.49 17.04
N ARG A 154 -8.82 17.46 17.49
CA ARG A 154 -8.58 16.82 18.80
C ARG A 154 -7.20 16.17 18.89
N VAL A 155 -6.76 15.49 17.83
CA VAL A 155 -5.43 14.86 17.76
C VAL A 155 -4.32 15.92 17.76
N GLU A 156 -4.46 16.99 16.97
CA GLU A 156 -3.50 18.11 16.96
C GLU A 156 -3.40 18.78 18.33
N ASN A 157 -4.54 19.01 19.00
CA ASN A 157 -4.56 19.59 20.34
C ASN A 157 -3.89 18.67 21.37
N MET A 158 -4.13 17.36 21.32
CA MET A 158 -3.44 16.40 22.19
C MET A 158 -1.92 16.37 21.95
N GLN A 159 -1.47 16.50 20.69
CA GLN A 159 -0.04 16.58 20.36
C GLN A 159 0.59 17.86 20.90
N LYS A 160 -0.08 19.02 20.76
CA LYS A 160 0.39 20.30 21.32
C LYS A 160 0.50 20.26 22.84
N VAL A 161 -0.53 19.74 23.53
CA VAL A 161 -0.50 19.57 24.99
C VAL A 161 0.65 18.67 25.43
N ARG A 162 0.92 17.57 24.71
CA ARG A 162 2.09 16.71 24.99
C ARG A 162 3.42 17.44 24.79
N GLN A 163 3.55 18.25 23.74
CA GLN A 163 4.76 19.03 23.48
C GLN A 163 4.98 20.13 24.53
N GLU A 164 3.92 20.81 24.95
CA GLU A 164 3.97 21.81 26.03
C GLU A 164 4.34 21.18 27.37
N GLN A 165 3.75 20.04 27.72
CA GLN A 165 4.13 19.29 28.93
C GLN A 165 5.58 18.82 28.89
N ALA A 166 6.08 18.36 27.73
CA ALA A 166 7.49 17.99 27.57
C ALA A 166 8.43 19.20 27.71
N ARG A 167 8.06 20.36 27.13
CA ARG A 167 8.82 21.62 27.27
C ARG A 167 8.88 22.10 28.72
N MET A 168 7.75 22.08 29.44
CA MET A 168 7.66 22.44 30.85
C MET A 168 8.53 21.53 31.73
N ARG A 169 8.59 20.23 31.42
CA ARG A 169 9.47 19.27 32.12
C ARG A 169 10.96 19.48 31.81
N SER A 170 11.31 19.90 30.59
CA SER A 170 12.70 20.23 30.23
C SER A 170 13.18 21.60 30.73
N GLY A 171 12.26 22.55 30.96
CA GLY A 171 12.57 23.89 31.49
C GLY A 171 12.67 23.95 33.02
N GLY A 172 12.03 23.03 33.73
CA GLY A 172 12.05 22.97 35.20
C GLY A 172 13.32 22.39 35.83
N GLY A 173 14.23 21.81 35.05
CA GLY A 173 15.48 21.19 35.54
C GLY A 173 16.68 22.13 35.68
N LYS A 174 16.54 23.45 35.45
CA LYS A 174 17.64 24.43 35.50
C LYS A 174 17.56 25.44 36.65
N LYS A 175 16.77 25.18 37.70
CA LYS A 175 16.79 25.97 38.94
C LYS A 175 16.72 25.05 40.17
N LYS A 176 17.88 24.53 40.58
CA LYS A 176 18.36 24.47 41.97
C LYS A 176 19.71 23.77 42.02
#